data_AF-A0A3C2B1P3-F1
#
_entry.id   AF-A0A3C2B1P3-F1
#
_cell.length_a   1.000
_cell.length_b   1.000
_cell.length_c   1.000
_cell.angle_alpha   90.00
_cell.angle_beta   90.00
_cell.angle_gamma   90.00
#
_symmetry.space_group_name_H-M   'P 1'
#
loop_
_entity.id
_entity.type
_entity.pdbx_description
1 polymer ?
#
loop_
_entity_poly.entity_id
_entity_poly.type
_entity_poly.pdbx_seq_one_letter_code
_entity_poly.pdbx_strand_id
1 'polypeptide(L)' 'EHASLILTSNLPFSAWGGVFGDQAVAAAMIDRIVHHADVLTLKGASYRLRNRGIDTLPSIRTTTNDTHS' A
#
# COMPACT_ATOMS: atom_id res chain seq x y z
N GLU A 1 1.58 9.33 26.93
CA GLU A 1 1.70 10.25 25.77
C GLU A 1 0.55 9.99 24.82
N HIS A 2 -0.26 11.01 24.49
CA HIS A 2 -1.46 10.86 23.66
C HIS A 2 -1.28 11.66 22.37
N ALA A 3 -0.51 11.11 21.43
CA ALA A 3 -0.47 11.62 20.06
C ALA A 3 -1.02 10.53 19.14
N SER A 4 -2.24 10.73 18.62
CA SER A 4 -2.84 9.80 17.66
C SER A 4 -2.23 10.04 16.28
N LEU A 5 -1.79 8.97 15.62
CA LEU A 5 -1.23 9.00 14.27
C LEU A 5 -2.16 8.27 13.31
N ILE A 6 -2.52 8.91 12.20
CA ILE A 6 -3.16 8.25 11.05
C ILE A 6 -2.14 8.18 9.93
N LEU A 7 -1.90 6.97 9.42
CA LEU A 7 -1.00 6.72 8.31
C LEU A 7 -1.74 6.00 7.18
N THR A 8 -1.54 6.47 5.96
CA THR A 8 -2.07 5.84 4.75
C THR A 8 -0.92 5.45 3.84
N SER A 9 -0.93 4.23 3.32
CA SER A 9 0.05 3.77 2.33
C SER A 9 -0.65 3.06 1.18
N ASN A 10 -0.12 3.25 -0.02
CA ASN A 10 -0.49 2.48 -1.20
C ASN A 10 0.41 1.25 -1.41
N LEU A 11 1.42 1.05 -0.56
CA LEU A 11 2.35 -0.07 -0.61
C LEU A 11 2.08 -1.05 0.53
N PRO A 12 2.12 -2.37 0.27
CA PRO A 12 2.11 -3.36 1.35
C PRO A 12 3.39 -3.25 2.19
N PHE A 13 3.32 -3.66 3.46
CA PHE A 13 4.47 -3.62 4.38
C PHE A 13 5.72 -4.33 3.85
N SER A 14 5.58 -5.39 3.06
CA SER A 14 6.71 -6.09 2.43
C SER A 14 7.53 -5.21 1.48
N ALA A 15 6.91 -4.19 0.88
CA ALA A 15 7.57 -3.25 -0.03
C ALA A 15 8.20 -2.05 0.71
N TRP A 16 8.00 -1.91 2.01
CA TRP A 16 8.48 -0.77 2.78
C TRP A 16 10.00 -0.77 2.95
N GLY A 17 10.68 -1.91 2.81
CA GLY A 17 12.14 -1.96 2.78
C GLY A 17 12.75 -1.05 1.70
N GLY A 18 12.09 -0.93 0.54
CA GLY A 18 12.54 0.01 -0.52
C GLY A 18 12.32 1.48 -0.18
N VAL A 19 11.41 1.78 0.76
CA VAL A 19 11.10 3.15 1.21
C VAL A 19 12.02 3.58 2.35
N PHE A 20 12.28 2.68 3.29
CA PHE A 20 13.12 2.94 4.46
C PHE A 20 14.60 2.58 4.27
N GLY A 21 14.99 2.19 3.06
CA GLY A 21 16.37 1.84 2.69
C GLY A 21 16.70 0.37 2.88
N ASP A 22 16.19 -0.27 3.94
CA ASP A 22 16.31 -1.71 4.15
C ASP A 22 15.11 -2.32 4.90
N GLN A 23 15.04 -3.65 4.90
CA GLN A 23 13.96 -4.40 5.54
C GLN A 23 14.03 -4.39 7.07
N ALA A 24 15.20 -4.23 7.67
CA ALA A 24 15.36 -4.24 9.12
C ALA A 24 14.81 -2.94 9.74
N VAL A 25 15.12 -1.79 9.14
CA VAL A 25 14.58 -0.48 9.53
C VAL A 25 13.07 -0.43 9.29
N ALA A 26 12.61 -0.96 8.15
CA ALA A 26 11.18 -1.05 7.87
C ALA A 26 10.44 -1.88 8.94
N ALA A 27 10.96 -3.06 9.30
CA ALA A 27 10.37 -3.90 10.33
C ALA A 27 10.31 -3.20 11.70
N ALA A 28 11.40 -2.51 12.11
CA ALA A 28 11.43 -1.77 13.36
C ALA A 28 10.44 -0.59 13.39
N MET A 29 10.23 0.09 12.25
CA MET A 29 9.22 1.15 12.14
C MET A 29 7.80 0.59 12.18
N ILE A 30 7.54 -0.50 11.44
CA ILE A 30 6.23 -1.17 11.44
C ILE A 30 5.88 -1.59 12.86
N ASP A 31 6.79 -2.26 13.56
CA ASP A 31 6.61 -2.70 14.95
C ASP A 31 6.09 -1.56 15.85
N ARG A 32 6.79 -0.41 15.84
CA ARG A 32 6.40 0.77 16.62
C ARG A 32 5.00 1.30 16.26
N ILE A 33 4.66 1.33 14.97
CA ILE A 33 3.38 1.87 14.50
C ILE A 33 2.23 0.90 14.82
N VAL A 34 2.42 -0.40 14.59
CA VAL A 34 1.36 -1.39 14.72
C VAL A 34 1.16 -1.88 16.15
N HIS A 35 2.12 -1.66 17.05
CA HIS A 35 2.05 -2.09 18.45
C HIS A 35 0.77 -1.59 19.17
N HIS A 36 0.23 -0.43 18.78
CA HIS A 36 -1.02 0.11 19.33
C HIS A 36 -1.97 0.65 18.24
N ALA A 37 -1.97 0.07 17.04
CA ALA A 37 -2.79 0.56 15.93
C ALA A 37 -3.78 -0.49 15.41
N ASP A 38 -4.91 0.02 14.93
CA ASP A 38 -5.85 -0.75 14.11
C ASP A 38 -5.43 -0.66 12.64
N VAL A 39 -5.08 -1.81 12.04
CA VAL A 39 -4.67 -1.87 10.63
C VAL A 39 -5.87 -2.14 9.74
N LEU A 40 -6.24 -1.14 8.94
CA LEU A 40 -7.35 -1.22 7.99
C LEU A 40 -6.83 -1.42 6.56
N THR A 41 -7.08 -2.60 5.99
CA THR A 41 -6.76 -2.87 4.57
C THR A 41 -7.91 -2.44 3.68
N LEU A 42 -7.68 -1.43 2.84
CA LEU A 42 -8.66 -0.94 1.89
C LEU A 42 -8.63 -1.78 0.61
N LYS A 43 -9.82 -2.19 0.14
CA LYS A 43 -10.02 -2.91 -1.12
C LYS A 43 -11.11 -2.20 -1.94
N GLY A 44 -11.05 -2.35 -3.26
CA GLY A 44 -12.08 -1.85 -4.16
C GLY A 44 -11.52 -0.96 -5.28
N ALA A 45 -12.43 -0.55 -6.16
CA ALA A 45 -12.12 0.34 -7.28
C ALA A 45 -11.75 1.75 -6.79
N SER A 46 -10.95 2.46 -7.59
CA SER A 46 -10.60 3.84 -7.30
C SER A 46 -11.84 4.73 -7.35
N TYR A 47 -12.10 5.46 -6.26
CA TYR A 47 -13.24 6.37 -6.17
C TYR A 47 -13.22 7.45 -7.27
N ARG A 48 -12.02 7.92 -7.66
CA ARG A 48 -11.83 8.92 -8.72
C ARG A 48 -12.35 8.48 -10.10
N LEU A 49 -12.50 7.17 -10.27
CA LEU A 49 -12.81 6.51 -11.53
C LEU A 49 -14.28 6.07 -11.63
N ARG A 50 -15.04 6.23 -10.54
CA ARG A 50 -16.42 5.77 -10.36
C ARG A 50 -17.38 6.32 -11.43
N ASN A 51 -17.18 7.55 -11.92
CA ASN A 51 -18.02 8.16 -12.96
C ASN A 51 -17.50 7.90 -14.38
N ARG A 52 -16.38 7.20 -14.53
CA ARG A 52 -15.78 6.89 -15.84
C ARG A 52 -16.07 5.45 -16.28
N GLY A 53 -16.83 4.69 -15.51
CA GLY A 53 -17.17 3.29 -15.81
C GLY A 53 -15.97 2.35 -15.80
N ILE A 54 -14.87 2.74 -15.15
CA ILE A 54 -13.67 1.91 -15.07
C ILE A 54 -13.52 1.46 -13.63
N ASP A 55 -13.88 0.20 -13.37
CA ASP A 55 -13.85 -0.39 -12.03
C ASP A 55 -12.46 -0.95 -11.65
N THR A 56 -11.49 -0.90 -12.57
CA THR A 56 -10.13 -1.38 -12.38
C THR A 56 -9.11 -0.31 -12.76
N LEU A 57 -8.10 -0.11 -11.91
CA LEU A 57 -7.02 0.85 -12.18
C LEU A 57 -6.24 0.42 -13.44
N PRO A 58 -6.02 1.32 -14.42
CA PRO A 58 -5.26 0.99 -15.64
C PRO A 58 -3.83 0.51 -15.36
N SER A 59 -3.19 1.02 -14.31
CA SER A 59 -1.81 0.69 -13.94
C SER A 59 -1.58 -0.77 -13.54
N ILE A 60 -2.63 -1.54 -13.23
CA ILE A 60 -2.54 -2.98 -12.93
C ILE A 60 -2.40 -3.82 -14.21
N ARG A 61 -2.72 -3.27 -15.39
CA ARG A 61 -2.71 -4.04 -16.65
C ARG A 61 -1.34 -4.14 -17.32
N THR A 62 -0.31 -3.49 -16.78
CA THR A 62 0.98 -3.32 -17.51
C THR A 62 2.00 -4.43 -17.25
N THR A 63 1.70 -5.51 -16.52
CA THR A 63 2.70 -6.56 -16.22
C THR A 63 2.31 -7.97 -16.70
N THR A 64 1.35 -8.12 -17.61
CA THR A 64 0.89 -9.47 -18.06
C THR A 64 1.10 -9.75 -19.55
N ASN A 65 1.64 -8.82 -20.34
CA ASN A 65 1.71 -9.01 -21.80
C ASN A 65 3.10 -9.22 -22.42
N ASP A 66 4.18 -9.36 -21.65
CA ASP A 66 5.53 -9.56 -22.19
C ASP A 66 6.05 -11.01 -22.05
N THR A 67 5.19 -12.02 -22.22
CA THR A 67 5.67 -13.39 -22.42
C THR A 67 4.83 -14.11 -23.45
N HIS A 68 4.99 -13.71 -24.71
CA HIS A 68 4.87 -14.61 -25.86
C HIS A 68 5.52 -13.95 -27.09
N SER A 69 6.79 -14.28 -27.32
CA SER A 69 7.43 -14.38 -28.64
C SER A 69 8.54 -15.41 -28.54
#